data_AF-A0A2A7H7Q0-F1
#
_entry.id   AF-A0A2A7H7Q0-F1
#
_cell.length_a   1.000
_cell.length_b   1.000
_cell.length_c   1.000
_cell.angle_alpha   90.00
_cell.angle_beta   90.00
_cell.angle_gamma   90.00
#
_symmetry.space_group_name_H-M   'P 1'
#
loop_
_entity.id
_entity.type
_entity.pdbx_description
1 polymer ?
#
loop_
_entity_poly.entity_id
_entity_poly.type
_entity_poly.pdbx_seq_one_letter_code
_entity_poly.pdbx_strand_id
1 'polypeptide(L)'
;MKKGVIGLFIAAIFLIFTGGSADMKEVEKATGDKLKDSQLGPYIEEVSYKAGEKKDEDTPVSVQIKVNEKFSDLPNMDKYATMDNAFEKIIDSYNQISCGGNNKCRYQDLQVFYDDDTYVMDLLNKALLINDFETYTKGDYIVDVDREQEKEKTKSANNTYKINSNNTPKSTTQNNEQFSSNGINYKSIFTFMREQYNILTNNNENYIPEVHDPQVAEKAAKRFGISAEEAGYIYEKVQMDAFR
;
A
#
# COMPACT_ATOMS: atom_id res chain seq x y z
N MET A 1 19.26 6.88 -57.88
CA MET A 1 20.59 6.75 -57.25
C MET A 1 20.93 7.99 -56.47
N LYS A 2 20.86 7.97 -55.14
CA LYS A 2 21.48 8.98 -54.26
C LYS A 2 21.90 8.31 -52.94
N LYS A 3 23.19 8.00 -52.91
CA LYS A 3 24.18 8.07 -51.81
C LYS A 3 23.70 7.64 -50.41
N GLY A 4 24.15 6.45 -50.01
CA GLY A 4 24.10 5.96 -48.64
C GLY A 4 25.05 6.69 -47.72
N VAL A 5 24.64 6.79 -46.46
CA VAL A 5 25.49 7.19 -45.34
C VAL A 5 25.66 5.94 -44.48
N ILE A 6 26.86 5.37 -44.55
CA ILE A 6 27.29 4.29 -43.66
C ILE A 6 27.62 4.95 -42.32
N GLY A 7 26.70 4.82 -41.36
CA GLY A 7 26.94 5.20 -39.97
C GLY A 7 27.78 4.15 -39.28
N LEU A 8 29.04 4.50 -39.00
CA LEU A 8 29.99 3.70 -38.23
C LEU A 8 29.51 3.63 -36.77
N PHE A 9 28.87 2.54 -36.35
CA PHE A 9 28.58 2.28 -34.94
C PHE A 9 29.88 1.93 -34.21
N ILE A 10 30.43 2.91 -33.48
CA ILE A 10 31.50 2.67 -32.51
C ILE A 10 30.85 1.93 -31.33
N ALA A 11 31.03 0.61 -31.29
CA ALA A 11 30.75 -0.19 -30.11
C ALA A 11 31.79 0.17 -29.04
N ALA A 12 31.45 1.14 -28.18
CA ALA A 12 32.20 1.39 -26.95
C ALA A 12 31.92 0.25 -25.97
N ILE A 13 32.77 -0.78 -26.01
CA ILE A 13 32.81 -1.82 -24.98
C ILE A 13 33.43 -1.18 -23.74
N PHE A 14 32.58 -0.64 -22.86
CA PHE A 14 32.99 -0.32 -21.49
C PHE A 14 33.20 -1.62 -20.73
N LEU A 15 34.45 -2.06 -20.63
CA LEU A 15 34.88 -3.05 -19.65
C LEU A 15 34.85 -2.38 -18.27
N ILE A 16 33.70 -2.47 -17.59
CA ILE A 16 33.58 -2.11 -16.18
C ILE A 16 34.12 -3.30 -15.37
N PHE A 17 35.16 -3.04 -14.58
CA PHE A 17 35.74 -3.98 -13.63
C PHE A 17 34.65 -4.48 -12.66
N THR A 18 34.36 -5.78 -12.68
CA THR A 18 33.35 -6.45 -11.86
C THR A 18 33.83 -6.57 -10.41
N GLY A 19 33.61 -5.55 -9.59
CA GLY A 19 33.14 -5.79 -8.23
C GLY A 19 31.68 -6.19 -8.36
N GLY A 20 31.31 -7.41 -7.94
CA GLY A 20 30.02 -8.04 -8.27
C GLY A 20 28.82 -7.13 -7.99
N SER A 21 28.32 -6.46 -9.03
CA SER A 21 27.08 -5.70 -9.00
C SER A 21 25.91 -6.66 -8.87
N ALA A 22 24.82 -6.22 -8.24
CA ALA A 22 23.61 -7.02 -8.15
C ALA A 22 23.11 -7.41 -9.55
N ASP A 23 22.85 -8.70 -9.76
CA ASP A 23 22.25 -9.26 -10.97
C ASP A 23 20.72 -9.21 -10.85
N MET A 24 20.11 -8.26 -11.55
CA MET A 24 18.65 -8.08 -11.56
C MET A 24 17.91 -9.23 -12.26
N LYS A 25 18.58 -10.09 -13.03
CA LYS A 25 17.93 -11.26 -13.63
C LYS A 25 17.51 -12.30 -12.59
N GLU A 26 18.28 -12.43 -11.50
CA GLU A 26 17.87 -13.31 -10.39
C GLU A 26 16.64 -12.78 -9.68
N VAL A 27 16.58 -11.45 -9.49
CA VAL A 27 15.41 -10.78 -8.91
C VAL A 27 14.20 -11.01 -9.81
N GLU A 28 14.32 -10.70 -11.11
CA GLU A 28 13.27 -10.89 -12.11
C GLU A 28 12.70 -12.32 -12.09
N LYS A 29 13.56 -13.33 -12.01
CA LYS A 29 13.13 -14.74 -11.98
C LYS A 29 12.30 -15.05 -10.72
N ALA A 30 12.64 -14.46 -9.59
CA ALA A 30 11.94 -14.72 -8.33
C ALA A 30 10.62 -13.94 -8.20
N THR A 31 10.54 -12.75 -8.77
CA THR A 31 9.34 -11.88 -8.71
C THR A 31 8.37 -12.12 -9.86
N GLY A 32 8.83 -12.49 -11.04
CA GLY A 32 8.04 -12.45 -12.28
C GLY A 32 6.74 -13.24 -12.22
N ASP A 33 6.80 -14.49 -11.76
CA ASP A 33 5.59 -15.34 -11.65
C ASP A 33 4.67 -14.87 -10.53
N LYS A 34 5.24 -14.38 -9.41
CA LYS A 34 4.49 -13.85 -8.27
C LYS A 34 3.70 -12.58 -8.65
N LEU A 35 4.29 -11.71 -9.47
CA LEU A 35 3.62 -10.51 -9.99
C LEU A 35 2.50 -10.88 -10.98
N LYS A 36 2.73 -11.84 -11.87
CA LYS A 36 1.70 -12.30 -12.81
C LYS A 36 0.50 -12.95 -12.11
N ASP A 37 0.75 -13.67 -11.03
CA ASP A 37 -0.29 -14.30 -10.19
C ASP A 37 -0.94 -13.33 -9.18
N SER A 38 -0.52 -12.06 -9.17
CA SER A 38 -1.11 -11.03 -8.31
C SER A 38 -2.34 -10.39 -8.91
N GLN A 39 -3.09 -9.66 -8.09
CA GLN A 39 -4.17 -8.78 -8.56
C GLN A 39 -3.65 -7.71 -9.53
N LEU A 40 -2.37 -7.33 -9.47
CA LEU A 40 -1.76 -6.40 -10.42
C LEU A 40 -1.48 -7.05 -11.79
N GLY A 41 -1.33 -8.38 -11.83
CA GLY A 41 -0.95 -9.16 -13.02
C GLY A 41 -1.73 -8.82 -14.29
N PRO A 42 -3.08 -8.72 -14.27
CA PRO A 42 -3.90 -8.35 -15.44
C PRO A 42 -3.61 -6.96 -16.04
N TYR A 43 -2.94 -6.10 -15.28
CA TYR A 43 -2.63 -4.73 -15.68
C TYR A 43 -1.21 -4.57 -16.22
N ILE A 44 -0.30 -5.51 -15.94
CA ILE A 44 1.13 -5.39 -16.25
C ILE A 44 1.38 -5.44 -17.76
N GLU A 45 2.07 -4.43 -18.28
CA GLU A 45 2.61 -4.40 -19.64
C GLU A 45 4.12 -4.69 -19.66
N GLU A 46 4.86 -4.07 -18.74
CA GLU A 46 6.31 -4.19 -18.63
C GLU A 46 6.74 -4.17 -17.16
N VAL A 47 7.74 -4.98 -16.81
CA VAL A 47 8.36 -4.96 -15.48
C VAL A 47 9.86 -4.77 -15.65
N SER A 48 10.43 -3.90 -14.82
CA SER A 48 11.86 -3.67 -14.73
C SER A 48 12.28 -3.56 -13.26
N TYR A 49 13.57 -3.76 -13.01
CA TYR A 49 14.14 -3.79 -11.66
C TYR A 49 15.32 -2.84 -11.59
N LYS A 50 15.32 -1.97 -10.59
CA LYS A 50 16.36 -0.98 -10.40
C LYS A 50 17.05 -1.20 -9.07
N ALA A 51 18.33 -1.53 -9.12
CA ALA A 51 19.19 -1.56 -7.95
C ALA A 51 19.52 -0.13 -7.49
N GLY A 52 19.37 0.14 -6.20
CA GLY A 52 19.88 1.34 -5.56
C GLY A 52 21.30 1.16 -5.04
N GLU A 53 21.81 2.19 -4.37
CA GLU A 53 23.11 2.11 -3.70
C GLU A 53 23.05 1.11 -2.53
N LYS A 54 24.07 0.26 -2.43
CA LYS A 54 24.18 -0.72 -1.36
C LYS A 54 24.16 -0.02 0.00
N LYS A 55 23.29 -0.50 0.90
CA LYS A 55 23.17 -0.02 2.29
C LYS A 55 23.43 -1.21 3.21
N ASP A 56 24.45 -1.10 4.05
CA ASP A 56 24.90 -2.19 4.91
C ASP A 56 25.25 -3.46 4.10
N GLU A 57 24.62 -4.59 4.39
CA GLU A 57 24.81 -5.85 3.66
C GLU A 57 23.95 -5.99 2.41
N ASP A 58 22.88 -5.19 2.28
CA ASP A 58 21.82 -5.41 1.29
C ASP A 58 21.80 -4.30 0.21
N THR A 59 21.48 -4.71 -1.02
CA THR A 59 21.21 -3.78 -2.12
C THR A 59 19.70 -3.55 -2.20
N PRO A 60 19.20 -2.31 -2.02
CA PRO A 60 17.78 -2.03 -2.19
C PRO A 60 17.38 -2.19 -3.65
N VAL A 61 16.20 -2.75 -3.90
CA VAL A 61 15.64 -2.95 -5.23
C VAL A 61 14.27 -2.32 -5.32
N SER A 62 14.10 -1.45 -6.30
CA SER A 62 12.80 -0.92 -6.73
C SER A 62 12.24 -1.80 -7.85
N VAL A 63 11.00 -2.24 -7.70
CA VAL A 63 10.26 -2.95 -8.74
C VAL A 63 9.42 -1.93 -9.50
N GLN A 64 9.72 -1.74 -10.78
CA GLN A 64 9.12 -0.71 -11.63
C GLN A 64 8.22 -1.37 -12.69
N ILE A 65 6.94 -1.02 -12.70
CA ILE A 65 5.91 -1.68 -13.50
C ILE A 65 5.20 -0.64 -14.35
N LYS A 66 5.18 -0.83 -15.67
CA LYS A 66 4.25 -0.12 -16.55
C LYS A 66 2.96 -0.91 -16.64
N VAL A 67 1.84 -0.23 -16.52
CA VAL A 67 0.50 -0.83 -16.56
C VAL A 67 -0.34 -0.25 -17.68
N ASN A 68 -1.38 -0.98 -18.06
CA ASN A 68 -2.37 -0.48 -19.01
C ASN A 68 -3.41 0.46 -18.36
N GLU A 69 -4.21 1.13 -19.21
CA GLU A 69 -5.21 2.13 -18.82
C GLU A 69 -6.19 1.66 -17.75
N LYS A 70 -6.54 0.37 -17.74
CA LYS A 70 -7.54 -0.17 -16.83
C LYS A 70 -7.11 -0.09 -15.36
N PHE A 71 -5.80 0.00 -15.10
CA PHE A 71 -5.31 0.25 -13.75
C PHE A 71 -5.58 1.69 -13.32
N SER A 72 -5.35 2.65 -14.23
CA SER A 72 -5.58 4.08 -13.94
C SER A 72 -7.05 4.37 -13.66
N ASP A 73 -7.96 3.66 -14.35
CA ASP A 73 -9.41 3.76 -14.15
C ASP A 73 -9.90 3.23 -12.79
N LEU A 74 -9.07 2.47 -12.05
CA LEU A 74 -9.46 1.95 -10.74
C LEU A 74 -9.63 3.09 -9.72
N PRO A 75 -10.60 3.00 -8.79
CA PRO A 75 -10.62 3.88 -7.63
C PRO A 75 -9.38 3.67 -6.74
N ASN A 76 -8.99 4.67 -5.95
CA ASN A 76 -7.79 4.60 -5.10
C ASN A 76 -7.80 3.39 -4.16
N MET A 77 -8.98 2.99 -3.63
CA MET A 77 -9.15 1.77 -2.85
C MET A 77 -8.70 0.52 -3.60
N ASP A 78 -9.10 0.38 -4.86
CA ASP A 78 -8.75 -0.79 -5.68
C ASP A 78 -7.30 -0.72 -6.16
N LYS A 79 -6.78 0.47 -6.48
CA LYS A 79 -5.34 0.66 -6.76
C LYS A 79 -4.49 0.21 -5.57
N TYR A 80 -4.85 0.67 -4.37
CA TYR A 80 -4.20 0.30 -3.13
C TYR A 80 -4.24 -1.22 -2.92
N ALA A 81 -5.43 -1.84 -2.99
CA ALA A 81 -5.59 -3.28 -2.78
C ALA A 81 -4.79 -4.11 -3.78
N THR A 82 -4.83 -3.70 -5.06
CA THR A 82 -4.11 -4.34 -6.16
C THR A 82 -2.59 -4.31 -5.92
N MET A 83 -2.06 -3.15 -5.55
CA MET A 83 -0.64 -2.98 -5.28
C MET A 83 -0.19 -3.69 -3.99
N ASP A 84 -0.96 -3.60 -2.90
CA ASP A 84 -0.66 -4.28 -1.62
C ASP A 84 -0.72 -5.81 -1.78
N ASN A 85 -1.61 -6.33 -2.63
CA ASN A 85 -1.63 -7.75 -2.96
C ASN A 85 -0.37 -8.20 -3.73
N ALA A 86 0.02 -7.46 -4.77
CA ALA A 86 1.22 -7.76 -5.53
C ALA A 86 2.47 -7.74 -4.66
N PHE A 87 2.52 -6.73 -3.81
CA PHE A 87 3.52 -6.54 -2.78
C PHE A 87 3.62 -7.72 -1.82
N GLU A 88 2.52 -8.16 -1.21
CA GLU A 88 2.51 -9.28 -0.27
C GLU A 88 2.91 -10.60 -0.94
N LYS A 89 2.66 -10.75 -2.23
CA LYS A 89 3.12 -11.91 -3.00
C LYS A 89 4.63 -11.90 -3.22
N ILE A 90 5.22 -10.74 -3.56
CA ILE A 90 6.66 -10.68 -3.87
C ILE A 90 7.56 -10.74 -2.63
N ILE A 91 7.11 -10.19 -1.50
CA ILE A 91 7.89 -10.15 -0.26
C ILE A 91 7.65 -11.45 0.53
N ASP A 92 8.66 -12.30 0.59
CA ASP A 92 8.69 -13.42 1.53
C ASP A 92 8.98 -12.93 2.97
N SER A 93 8.86 -13.79 3.97
CA SER A 93 8.87 -13.45 5.41
C SER A 93 10.04 -12.59 5.93
N TYR A 94 11.13 -12.48 5.17
CA TYR A 94 12.32 -11.72 5.56
C TYR A 94 12.68 -10.57 4.60
N ASN A 95 11.89 -10.34 3.54
CA ASN A 95 12.16 -9.32 2.52
C ASN A 95 13.64 -9.33 2.01
N GLN A 96 14.22 -10.52 1.89
CA GLN A 96 15.58 -10.73 1.40
C GLN A 96 15.58 -11.71 0.24
N ILE A 97 16.31 -11.35 -0.82
CA ILE A 97 16.41 -12.13 -2.04
C ILE A 97 17.86 -12.16 -2.56
N SER A 98 18.27 -13.27 -3.16
CA SER A 98 19.54 -13.34 -3.91
C SER A 98 19.48 -12.44 -5.14
N CYS A 99 20.52 -11.65 -5.36
CA CYS A 99 20.69 -10.86 -6.58
C CYS A 99 22.08 -11.03 -7.17
N GLY A 100 22.47 -12.29 -7.39
CA GLY A 100 23.70 -12.67 -8.06
C GLY A 100 24.90 -12.84 -7.12
N GLY A 101 25.55 -13.99 -7.24
CA GLY A 101 26.76 -14.31 -6.48
C GLY A 101 26.51 -14.32 -4.97
N ASN A 102 27.24 -13.47 -4.22
CA ASN A 102 27.10 -13.32 -2.77
C ASN A 102 26.29 -12.08 -2.38
N ASN A 103 25.60 -11.44 -3.34
CA ASN A 103 24.84 -10.22 -3.07
C ASN A 103 23.44 -10.56 -2.58
N LYS A 104 23.06 -9.91 -1.47
CA LYS A 104 21.71 -9.89 -0.98
C LYS A 104 21.03 -8.60 -1.41
N CYS A 105 19.78 -8.73 -1.79
CA CYS A 105 18.91 -7.62 -2.10
C CYS A 105 17.71 -7.62 -1.16
N ARG A 106 17.15 -6.43 -0.97
CA ARG A 106 15.87 -6.23 -0.30
C ARG A 106 14.99 -5.40 -1.20
N TYR A 107 13.71 -5.72 -1.29
CA TYR A 107 12.80 -4.82 -1.98
C TYR A 107 12.69 -3.52 -1.16
N GLN A 108 12.50 -2.40 -1.84
CA GLN A 108 12.35 -1.07 -1.23
C GLN A 108 10.99 -0.47 -1.51
N ASP A 109 10.57 -0.50 -2.77
CA ASP A 109 9.28 0.04 -3.20
C ASP A 109 8.77 -0.69 -4.43
N LEU A 110 7.45 -0.60 -4.64
CA LEU A 110 6.75 -0.98 -5.85
C LEU A 110 6.28 0.32 -6.53
N GLN A 111 6.81 0.61 -7.72
CA GLN A 111 6.47 1.79 -8.51
C GLN A 111 5.66 1.35 -9.73
N VAL A 112 4.45 1.86 -9.85
CA VAL A 112 3.55 1.63 -10.98
C VAL A 112 3.41 2.91 -11.79
N PHE A 113 3.52 2.80 -13.10
CA PHE A 113 3.51 3.92 -14.04
C PHE A 113 2.43 3.73 -15.10
N TYR A 114 1.65 4.78 -15.32
CA TYR A 114 0.73 4.89 -16.45
C TYR A 114 0.78 6.30 -17.02
N ASP A 115 1.16 6.44 -18.29
CA ASP A 115 1.46 7.74 -18.92
C ASP A 115 2.40 8.60 -18.04
N ASP A 116 1.91 9.76 -17.56
CA ASP A 116 2.64 10.67 -16.68
C ASP A 116 2.38 10.41 -15.19
N ASP A 117 1.43 9.51 -14.85
CA ASP A 117 1.08 9.20 -13.48
C ASP A 117 2.04 8.18 -12.86
N THR A 118 2.39 8.42 -11.60
CA THR A 118 3.25 7.57 -10.78
C THR A 118 2.56 7.18 -9.49
N TYR A 119 2.59 5.89 -9.18
CA TYR A 119 2.00 5.29 -8.00
C TYR A 119 3.09 4.53 -7.26
N VAL A 120 3.44 4.95 -6.05
CA VAL A 120 4.53 4.33 -5.27
C VAL A 120 3.97 3.73 -4.00
N MET A 121 4.25 2.45 -3.78
CA MET A 121 3.99 1.78 -2.51
C MET A 121 5.30 1.45 -1.82
N ASP A 122 5.56 2.13 -0.70
CA ASP A 122 6.75 1.91 0.13
C ASP A 122 6.63 0.63 0.97
N LEU A 123 7.74 -0.12 1.08
CA LEU A 123 7.74 -1.42 1.73
C LEU A 123 7.57 -1.44 3.24
N LEU A 124 7.83 -0.33 3.92
CA LEU A 124 7.73 -0.24 5.37
C LEU A 124 6.38 0.34 5.78
N ASN A 125 5.94 1.36 5.04
CA ASN A 125 4.76 2.14 5.42
C ASN A 125 3.47 1.59 4.80
N LYS A 126 3.56 0.76 3.75
CA LYS A 126 2.42 0.24 2.98
C LYS A 126 1.41 1.35 2.63
N ALA A 127 1.91 2.56 2.33
CA ALA A 127 1.09 3.68 1.91
C ALA A 127 1.27 3.87 0.40
N LEU A 128 0.19 4.18 -0.30
CA LEU A 128 0.18 4.49 -1.72
C LEU A 128 0.38 6.00 -1.90
N LEU A 129 1.53 6.41 -2.42
CA LEU A 129 1.83 7.77 -2.85
C LEU A 129 1.46 7.93 -4.33
N ILE A 130 0.62 8.90 -4.65
CA ILE A 130 0.13 9.18 -6.00
C ILE A 130 0.71 10.53 -6.44
N ASN A 131 1.46 10.51 -7.55
CA ASN A 131 2.08 11.68 -8.18
C ASN A 131 2.90 12.55 -7.22
N ASP A 132 3.51 11.98 -6.19
CA ASP A 132 4.29 12.69 -5.15
C ASP A 132 3.50 13.69 -4.27
N PHE A 133 2.16 13.74 -4.36
CA PHE A 133 1.35 14.73 -3.65
C PHE A 133 0.25 14.14 -2.76
N GLU A 134 -0.38 13.05 -3.20
CA GLU A 134 -1.49 12.43 -2.49
C GLU A 134 -1.03 11.12 -1.84
N THR A 135 -1.41 10.89 -0.58
CA THR A 135 -1.11 9.65 0.12
C THR A 135 -2.41 8.97 0.52
N TYR A 136 -2.57 7.74 0.06
CA TYR A 136 -3.69 6.85 0.40
C TYR A 136 -3.17 5.71 1.29
N THR A 137 -3.60 5.66 2.54
CA THR A 137 -3.05 4.74 3.54
C THR A 137 -3.89 3.49 3.71
N LYS A 138 -3.38 2.51 4.47
CA LYS A 138 -4.16 1.33 4.86
C LYS A 138 -5.38 1.73 5.72
N GLY A 139 -5.26 2.75 6.56
CA GLY A 139 -6.40 3.35 7.24
C GLY A 139 -7.48 3.84 6.29
N ASP A 140 -7.10 4.52 5.20
CA ASP A 140 -8.06 4.95 4.16
C ASP A 140 -8.73 3.76 3.48
N TYR A 141 -7.96 2.73 3.13
CA TYR A 141 -8.48 1.47 2.57
C TYR A 141 -9.54 0.84 3.45
N ILE A 142 -9.28 0.67 4.75
CA ILE A 142 -10.23 0.02 5.67
C ILE A 142 -11.53 0.83 5.75
N VAL A 143 -11.45 2.15 5.74
CA VAL A 143 -12.62 3.02 5.86
C VAL A 143 -13.47 2.98 4.60
N ASP A 144 -12.85 2.97 3.42
CA ASP A 144 -13.57 2.85 2.16
C ASP A 144 -14.21 1.45 2.03
N VAL A 145 -13.55 0.38 2.50
CA VAL A 145 -14.15 -0.96 2.62
C VAL A 145 -15.37 -0.95 3.54
N ASP A 146 -15.25 -0.39 4.74
CA ASP A 146 -16.36 -0.32 5.70
C ASP A 146 -17.56 0.43 5.10
N ARG A 147 -17.29 1.55 4.41
CA ARG A 147 -18.31 2.37 3.76
C ARG A 147 -19.01 1.63 2.61
N GLU A 148 -18.27 0.89 1.78
CA GLU A 148 -18.88 0.07 0.72
C GLU A 148 -19.74 -1.05 1.30
N GLN A 149 -19.29 -1.73 2.36
CA GLN A 149 -20.09 -2.74 3.06
C GLN A 149 -21.39 -2.18 3.64
N GLU A 150 -21.36 -0.97 4.22
CA GLU A 150 -22.57 -0.31 4.69
C GLU A 150 -23.54 0.03 3.56
N LYS A 151 -23.04 0.58 2.44
CA LYS A 151 -23.86 0.86 1.26
C LYS A 151 -24.55 -0.41 0.75
N GLU A 152 -23.85 -1.54 0.72
CA GLU A 152 -24.44 -2.83 0.31
C GLU A 152 -25.51 -3.31 1.28
N LYS A 153 -25.28 -3.20 2.60
CA LYS A 153 -26.28 -3.53 3.62
C LYS A 153 -27.56 -2.68 3.46
N THR A 154 -27.42 -1.37 3.22
CA THR A 154 -28.57 -0.48 3.00
C THR A 154 -29.31 -0.79 1.68
N LYS A 155 -28.58 -1.10 0.60
CA LYS A 155 -29.18 -1.53 -0.68
C LYS A 155 -29.96 -2.86 -0.54
N SER A 156 -29.42 -3.81 0.23
CA SER A 156 -30.07 -5.11 0.50
C SER A 156 -31.33 -4.96 1.38
N ALA A 157 -31.29 -4.09 2.39
CA ALA A 157 -32.44 -3.78 3.23
C ALA A 157 -33.58 -3.15 2.42
N ASN A 158 -33.27 -2.24 1.49
CA ASN A 158 -34.27 -1.57 0.65
C ASN A 158 -34.92 -2.49 -0.39
N ASN A 159 -34.28 -3.61 -0.76
CA ASN A 159 -34.87 -4.62 -1.65
C ASN A 159 -35.77 -5.65 -0.94
N THR A 160 -35.87 -5.61 0.40
CA THR A 160 -36.62 -6.59 1.19
C THR A 160 -37.86 -5.99 1.87
N TYR A 161 -38.42 -4.90 1.34
CA TYR A 161 -39.72 -4.37 1.79
C TYR A 161 -40.88 -4.86 0.92
N LYS A 162 -41.18 -6.17 1.03
CA LYS A 162 -42.58 -6.61 1.11
C LYS A 162 -42.85 -6.94 2.56
N ILE A 163 -43.56 -6.01 3.20
CA ILE A 163 -44.05 -6.09 4.58
C ILE A 163 -44.73 -7.44 4.81
N ASN A 164 -44.24 -8.19 5.81
CA ASN A 164 -45.14 -8.87 6.74
C ASN A 164 -44.54 -8.80 8.14
N SER A 165 -45.28 -8.08 8.98
CA SER A 165 -45.06 -7.95 10.41
C SER A 165 -45.03 -9.32 11.09
N ASN A 166 -44.21 -9.40 12.14
CA ASN A 166 -44.08 -10.51 13.08
C ASN A 166 -43.17 -11.66 12.62
N ASN A 167 -41.88 -11.53 12.88
CA ASN A 167 -41.12 -12.49 13.69
C ASN A 167 -39.65 -12.06 13.77
N THR A 168 -39.20 -11.78 14.98
CA THR A 168 -37.81 -11.51 15.34
C THR A 168 -36.99 -12.80 15.21
N PRO A 169 -35.96 -12.90 14.35
CA PRO A 169 -34.97 -13.95 14.44
C PRO A 169 -33.74 -13.39 15.17
N LYS A 170 -33.58 -13.87 16.39
CA LYS A 170 -32.40 -13.72 17.22
C LYS A 170 -31.23 -14.43 16.51
N SER A 171 -30.32 -13.66 15.91
CA SER A 171 -29.00 -14.15 15.52
C SER A 171 -27.99 -13.08 15.88
N THR A 172 -27.15 -13.36 16.88
CA THR A 172 -26.03 -12.49 17.24
C THR A 172 -24.86 -13.39 17.61
N THR A 173 -24.06 -13.71 16.60
CA THR A 173 -22.65 -14.03 16.82
C THR A 173 -22.00 -12.73 17.28
N GLN A 174 -21.72 -12.61 18.58
CA GLN A 174 -21.07 -11.43 19.16
C GLN A 174 -19.60 -11.39 18.74
N ASN A 175 -19.30 -10.64 17.69
CA ASN A 175 -18.04 -9.89 17.64
C ASN A 175 -18.36 -8.53 18.26
N ASN A 176 -17.71 -8.17 19.37
CA ASN A 176 -17.86 -6.86 20.02
C ASN A 176 -17.19 -5.76 19.17
N GLU A 177 -17.70 -5.53 17.97
CA GLU A 177 -17.28 -4.42 17.12
C GLU A 177 -17.82 -3.12 17.72
N GLN A 178 -16.91 -2.20 18.02
CA GLN A 178 -17.24 -0.88 18.55
C GLN A 178 -17.19 0.14 17.43
N PHE A 179 -18.12 1.08 17.44
CA PHE A 179 -18.32 2.07 16.39
C PHE A 179 -18.37 3.47 16.99
N SER A 180 -17.90 4.43 16.21
CA SER A 180 -17.92 5.87 16.53
C SER A 180 -19.27 6.50 16.25
N SER A 181 -19.42 7.75 16.69
CA SER A 181 -20.65 8.53 16.59
C SER A 181 -21.20 8.64 15.17
N ASN A 182 -20.34 8.50 14.16
CA ASN A 182 -20.68 8.54 12.74
C ASN A 182 -20.82 7.13 12.10
N GLY A 183 -20.75 6.05 12.88
CA GLY A 183 -20.87 4.68 12.41
C GLY A 183 -19.57 4.00 11.97
N ILE A 184 -18.41 4.66 12.02
CA ILE A 184 -17.14 4.06 11.58
C ILE A 184 -16.54 3.17 12.69
N ASN A 185 -16.01 2.00 12.32
CA ASN A 185 -15.42 1.04 13.26
C ASN A 185 -14.19 1.61 13.97
N TYR A 186 -14.11 1.41 15.28
CA TYR A 186 -13.00 1.89 16.12
C TYR A 186 -11.63 1.38 15.66
N LYS A 187 -11.54 0.14 15.18
CA LYS A 187 -10.27 -0.43 14.68
C LYS A 187 -9.78 0.28 13.43
N SER A 188 -10.69 0.73 12.57
CA SER A 188 -10.39 1.48 11.34
C SER A 188 -9.80 2.86 11.70
N ILE A 189 -10.45 3.55 12.63
CA ILE A 189 -9.98 4.85 13.15
C ILE A 189 -8.63 4.70 13.86
N PHE A 190 -8.49 3.70 14.73
CA PHE A 190 -7.24 3.40 15.43
C PHE A 190 -6.08 3.11 14.47
N THR A 191 -6.33 2.32 13.42
CA THR A 191 -5.31 1.97 12.42
C THR A 191 -4.80 3.21 11.69
N PHE A 192 -5.72 4.07 11.23
CA PHE A 192 -5.37 5.37 10.64
C PHE A 192 -4.56 6.24 11.61
N MET A 193 -5.00 6.35 12.87
CA MET A 193 -4.29 7.15 13.88
C MET A 193 -2.87 6.64 14.13
N ARG A 194 -2.67 5.32 14.21
CA ARG A 194 -1.34 4.71 14.38
C ARG A 194 -0.43 4.97 13.18
N GLU A 195 -0.97 5.00 11.97
CA GLU A 195 -0.20 5.35 10.77
C GLU A 195 0.21 6.82 10.77
N GLN A 196 -0.72 7.73 11.06
CA GLN A 196 -0.40 9.16 11.18
C GLN A 196 0.63 9.40 12.29
N TYR A 197 0.53 8.67 13.40
CA TYR A 197 1.53 8.67 14.45
C TYR A 197 2.92 8.28 13.90
N ASN A 198 3.04 7.14 13.20
CA ASN A 198 4.32 6.69 12.66
C ASN A 198 4.93 7.70 11.68
N ILE A 199 4.09 8.30 10.82
CA ILE A 199 4.51 9.32 9.84
C ILE A 199 5.02 10.58 10.53
N LEU A 200 4.27 11.11 11.50
CA LEU A 200 4.64 12.34 12.21
C LEU A 200 5.86 12.14 13.11
N THR A 201 5.98 10.95 13.70
CA THR A 201 6.97 10.69 14.75
C THR A 201 8.27 10.04 14.25
N ASN A 202 8.35 9.76 12.95
CA ASN A 202 9.34 8.84 12.39
C ASN A 202 9.45 7.54 13.21
N ASN A 203 8.32 6.85 13.38
CA ASN A 203 8.21 5.65 14.23
C ASN A 203 8.74 5.87 15.66
N ASN A 204 8.21 6.88 16.36
CA ASN A 204 8.53 7.27 17.74
C ASN A 204 9.91 7.93 17.97
N GLU A 205 10.77 8.06 16.95
CA GLU A 205 12.12 8.61 17.13
C GLU A 205 12.13 10.08 17.59
N ASN A 206 11.19 10.89 17.13
CA ASN A 206 11.10 12.31 17.50
C ASN A 206 9.83 12.65 18.28
N TYR A 207 9.19 11.66 18.90
CA TYR A 207 7.88 11.82 19.52
C TYR A 207 7.86 12.86 20.66
N ILE A 208 6.92 13.80 20.58
CA ILE A 208 6.61 14.79 21.60
C ILE A 208 5.09 14.69 21.86
N PRO A 209 4.64 14.16 23.01
CA PRO A 209 3.22 13.91 23.28
C PRO A 209 2.34 15.14 23.07
N GLU A 210 2.76 16.30 23.59
CA GLU A 210 2.00 17.55 23.54
C GLU A 210 1.86 18.14 22.14
N VAL A 211 2.66 17.66 21.18
CA VAL A 211 2.63 18.11 19.78
C VAL A 211 1.95 17.06 18.90
N HIS A 212 2.37 15.80 19.00
CA HIS A 212 1.98 14.77 18.05
C HIS A 212 0.62 14.15 18.37
N ASP A 213 0.27 13.93 19.64
CA ASP A 213 -1.03 13.32 19.98
C ASP A 213 -2.21 14.20 19.52
N PRO A 214 -2.22 15.53 19.79
CA PRO A 214 -3.26 16.40 19.27
C PRO A 214 -3.31 16.41 17.74
N GLN A 215 -2.15 16.39 17.06
CA GLN A 215 -2.10 16.36 15.59
C GLN A 215 -2.70 15.08 15.00
N VAL A 216 -2.40 13.92 15.59
CA VAL A 216 -2.97 12.63 15.17
C VAL A 216 -4.49 12.63 15.38
N ALA A 217 -4.95 13.08 16.55
CA ALA A 217 -6.37 13.17 16.88
C ALA A 217 -7.12 14.15 15.94
N GLU A 218 -6.54 15.31 15.64
CA GLU A 218 -7.11 16.29 14.70
C GLU A 218 -7.19 15.75 13.27
N LYS A 219 -6.15 15.04 12.82
CA LYS A 219 -6.15 14.38 11.50
C LYS A 219 -7.27 13.36 11.41
N ALA A 220 -7.46 12.53 12.44
CA ALA A 220 -8.54 11.55 12.49
C ALA A 220 -9.92 12.21 12.56
N ALA A 221 -10.07 13.24 13.40
CA ALA A 221 -11.29 14.02 13.51
C ALA A 221 -11.72 14.60 12.15
N LYS A 222 -10.78 15.23 11.43
CA LYS A 222 -11.02 15.78 10.10
C LYS A 222 -11.34 14.69 9.07
N ARG A 223 -10.63 13.56 9.11
CA ARG A 223 -10.80 12.46 8.14
C ARG A 223 -12.15 11.76 8.29
N PHE A 224 -12.55 11.51 9.53
CA PHE A 224 -13.74 10.72 9.84
C PHE A 224 -14.96 11.59 10.11
N GLY A 225 -14.81 12.88 10.40
CA GLY A 225 -15.93 13.71 10.81
C GLY A 225 -16.41 13.39 12.23
N ILE A 226 -15.47 13.06 13.12
CA ILE A 226 -15.67 12.92 14.58
C ILE A 226 -14.95 14.05 15.31
N SER A 227 -15.10 14.17 16.63
CA SER A 227 -14.30 15.11 17.41
C SER A 227 -12.88 14.57 17.66
N ALA A 228 -11.92 15.46 17.88
CA ALA A 228 -10.56 15.05 18.27
C ALA A 228 -10.54 14.35 19.64
N GLU A 229 -11.43 14.75 20.55
CA GLU A 229 -11.61 14.07 21.84
C GLU A 229 -12.14 12.65 21.66
N GLU A 230 -13.11 12.44 20.76
CA GLU A 230 -13.62 11.11 20.43
C GLU A 230 -12.52 10.25 19.79
N ALA A 231 -11.73 10.82 18.87
CA ALA A 231 -10.60 10.13 18.26
C ALA A 231 -9.57 9.70 19.32
N GLY A 232 -9.21 10.59 20.26
CA GLY A 232 -8.31 10.28 21.37
C GLY A 232 -8.85 9.16 22.26
N TYR A 233 -10.13 9.22 22.64
CA TYR A 233 -10.80 8.15 23.39
C TYR A 233 -10.75 6.80 22.67
N ILE A 234 -11.00 6.78 21.36
CA ILE A 234 -10.92 5.57 20.55
C ILE A 234 -9.52 4.98 20.59
N TYR A 235 -8.50 5.82 20.47
CA TYR A 235 -7.11 5.37 20.49
C TYR A 235 -6.76 4.66 21.80
N GLU A 236 -7.02 5.33 22.93
CA GLU A 236 -6.78 4.78 24.26
C GLU A 236 -7.56 3.48 24.49
N LYS A 237 -8.83 3.46 24.10
CA LYS A 237 -9.70 2.31 24.33
C LYS A 237 -9.27 1.08 23.54
N VAL A 238 -8.99 1.23 22.25
CA VAL A 238 -8.54 0.11 21.40
C VAL A 238 -7.17 -0.38 21.86
N GLN A 239 -6.27 0.52 22.25
CA GLN A 239 -4.96 0.16 22.79
C GLN A 239 -5.10 -0.64 24.09
N MET A 240 -5.94 -0.19 25.03
CA MET A 240 -6.17 -0.85 26.32
C MET A 240 -6.85 -2.22 26.17
N ASP A 241 -7.79 -2.36 25.25
CA ASP A 241 -8.46 -3.63 24.97
C ASP A 241 -7.50 -4.67 24.34
N ALA A 242 -6.40 -4.24 23.70
CA ALA A 242 -5.37 -5.15 23.18
C ALA A 242 -4.49 -5.79 24.29
N PHE A 243 -4.54 -5.28 25.52
CA PHE A 243 -3.78 -5.79 26.67
C PHE A 243 -4.63 -6.56 27.69
N ARG A 244 -5.91 -6.82 27.39
CA ARG A 244 -6.82 -7.65 28.20
C ARG A 244 -6.86 -9.09 27.73
#